data_AF-B9T915-F1
#
_entry.id   AF-B9T915-F1
#
_cell.length_a   1.000
_cell.length_b   1.000
_cell.length_c   1.000
_cell.angle_alpha   90.00
_cell.angle_beta   90.00
_cell.angle_gamma   90.00
#
_symmetry.space_group_name_H-M   'P 1'
#
loop_
_entity.id
_entity.type
_entity.pdbx_description
1 polymer ?
#
loop_
_entity_poly.entity_id
_entity_poly.type
_entity_poly.pdbx_seq_one_letter_code
_entity_poly.pdbx_strand_id
1 'polypeptide(L)'
;MEFFESLGVDLELSDMSFSVSLDHGKGYEWGSRNGLSGQPVYYHYKFLTSMRAVECLSYLEVLENNPDIDRNETLGNFIRSRGYSELFQKAYLVPMCDSIWSCPSEKVMNFSAYSILSFCRNHHLLQLFGRPQWFTVKHSSHSYVNKVLA
;
A
#
# COMPACT_ATOMS: atom_id res chain seq x y z
N MET A 1 -6.23 -9.54 -18.02
CA MET A 1 -5.02 -10.16 -18.63
C MET A 1 -5.12 -10.25 -20.15
N GLU A 2 -6.33 -10.11 -20.72
CA GLU A 2 -6.62 -10.13 -22.16
C GLU A 2 -5.64 -9.35 -23.05
N PHE A 3 -5.21 -8.15 -22.64
CA PHE A 3 -4.22 -7.36 -23.40
C PHE A 3 -2.91 -8.13 -23.60
N PHE A 4 -2.31 -8.64 -22.51
CA PHE A 4 -1.06 -9.38 -22.58
C PHE A 4 -1.23 -10.72 -23.31
N GLU A 5 -2.36 -11.38 -23.10
CA GLU A 5 -2.71 -12.62 -23.83
C GLU A 5 -2.82 -12.38 -25.34
N SER A 6 -3.45 -11.27 -25.76
CA SER A 6 -3.58 -10.92 -27.18
C SER A 6 -2.23 -10.64 -27.86
N LEU A 7 -1.25 -10.17 -27.10
CA LEU A 7 0.13 -9.98 -27.56
C LEU A 7 0.97 -11.28 -27.42
N GLY A 8 0.43 -12.35 -26.82
CA GLY A 8 1.19 -13.56 -26.47
C GLY A 8 2.32 -13.30 -25.48
N VAL A 9 2.16 -12.31 -24.59
CA VAL A 9 3.12 -11.97 -23.54
C VAL A 9 2.87 -12.85 -22.32
N ASP A 10 3.89 -13.62 -21.93
CA ASP A 10 3.82 -14.47 -20.75
C ASP A 10 3.73 -13.64 -19.46
N LEU A 11 2.93 -14.14 -18.52
CA LEU A 11 2.85 -13.62 -17.15
C LEU A 11 3.44 -14.65 -16.17
N GLU A 12 4.06 -14.16 -15.11
CA GLU A 12 4.59 -14.98 -14.02
C GLU A 12 4.02 -14.53 -12.67
N LEU A 13 3.99 -15.45 -11.69
CA LEU A 13 3.50 -15.14 -10.35
C LEU A 13 4.44 -14.13 -9.68
N SER A 14 3.85 -13.08 -9.11
CA SER A 14 4.55 -12.15 -8.24
C SER A 14 4.05 -12.33 -6.81
N ASP A 15 4.97 -12.34 -5.86
CA ASP A 15 4.62 -12.35 -4.44
C ASP A 15 4.39 -10.95 -3.87
N MET A 16 4.72 -9.89 -4.63
CA MET A 16 4.67 -8.48 -4.22
C MET A 16 5.11 -8.29 -2.75
N SER A 17 6.16 -9.00 -2.37
CA SER A 17 6.62 -9.03 -0.99
C SER A 17 7.16 -7.67 -0.57
N PHE A 18 6.91 -7.32 0.69
CA PHE A 18 7.27 -6.05 1.29
C PHE A 18 7.79 -6.30 2.69
N SER A 19 8.86 -5.61 3.09
CA SER A 19 9.39 -5.67 4.44
C SER A 19 9.93 -4.30 4.88
N VAL A 20 9.88 -4.07 6.18
CA VAL A 20 10.40 -2.86 6.82
C VAL A 20 11.24 -3.28 8.01
N SER A 21 12.40 -2.65 8.16
CA SER A 21 13.26 -2.74 9.33
C SER A 21 13.54 -1.34 9.84
N LEU A 22 13.09 -1.04 11.05
CA LEU A 22 13.36 0.23 11.71
C LEU A 22 14.66 0.17 12.52
N ASP A 23 15.32 1.32 12.65
CA ASP A 23 16.53 1.52 13.46
C ASP A 23 17.66 0.52 13.15
N HIS A 24 17.84 0.20 11.87
CA HIS A 24 18.83 -0.78 11.39
C HIS A 24 18.70 -2.15 12.07
N GLY A 25 17.47 -2.64 12.22
CA GLY A 25 17.16 -3.93 12.84
C GLY A 25 17.13 -3.92 14.37
N LYS A 26 17.26 -2.75 15.00
CA LYS A 26 17.12 -2.61 16.47
C LYS A 26 15.71 -2.22 16.90
N GLY A 27 14.88 -1.81 15.94
CA GLY A 27 13.51 -1.36 16.17
C GLY A 27 12.48 -2.44 15.81
N TYR A 28 11.39 -2.00 15.19
CA TYR A 28 10.34 -2.89 14.71
C TYR A 28 10.68 -3.43 13.32
N GLU A 29 10.52 -4.74 13.13
CA GLU A 29 10.71 -5.41 11.85
C GLU A 29 9.49 -6.22 11.47
N TRP A 30 9.10 -6.15 10.19
CA TRP A 30 8.01 -6.95 9.67
C TRP A 30 8.09 -7.17 8.16
N GLY A 31 7.38 -8.20 7.68
CA GLY A 31 7.26 -8.45 6.24
C GLY A 31 6.00 -9.23 5.86
N SER A 32 5.57 -9.07 4.60
CA SER A 32 4.28 -9.57 4.08
C SER A 32 4.27 -11.07 3.72
N ARG A 33 5.43 -11.68 3.39
CA ARG A 33 5.52 -13.06 2.89
C ARG A 33 5.57 -14.12 4.00
N ASN A 34 6.26 -13.81 5.10
CA ASN A 34 6.49 -14.76 6.20
C ASN A 34 5.85 -14.32 7.51
N GLY A 35 5.08 -13.23 7.51
CA GLY A 35 4.53 -12.66 8.74
C GLY A 35 5.63 -12.45 9.78
N LEU A 36 6.31 -11.32 9.73
CA LEU A 36 6.98 -10.75 10.91
C LEU A 36 7.95 -11.72 11.63
N SER A 37 9.07 -12.09 10.99
CA SER A 37 10.10 -12.89 11.65
C SER A 37 10.76 -12.11 12.80
N GLY A 38 10.58 -12.56 14.04
CA GLY A 38 11.41 -12.15 15.19
C GLY A 38 10.74 -11.29 16.28
N GLN A 39 9.50 -10.84 16.10
CA GLN A 39 8.80 -9.99 17.09
C GLN A 39 7.75 -10.78 17.91
N PRO A 40 7.39 -10.36 19.14
CA PRO A 40 6.28 -10.97 19.88
C PRO A 40 4.91 -10.73 19.21
N VAL A 41 4.04 -11.75 19.21
CA VAL A 41 2.67 -11.75 18.63
C VAL A 41 1.83 -10.53 19.05
N TYR A 42 2.05 -9.99 20.26
CA TYR A 42 1.38 -8.78 20.74
C TYR A 42 1.64 -7.54 19.87
N TYR A 43 2.88 -7.32 19.43
CA TYR A 43 3.21 -6.19 18.56
C TYR A 43 2.58 -6.36 17.18
N HIS A 44 2.28 -7.60 16.78
CA HIS A 44 1.60 -7.91 15.53
C HIS A 44 0.13 -7.51 15.63
N TYR A 45 -0.56 -7.93 16.69
CA TYR A 45 -1.95 -7.55 16.92
C TYR A 45 -2.13 -6.02 16.98
N LYS A 46 -1.23 -5.32 17.67
CA LYS A 46 -1.22 -3.85 17.71
C LYS A 46 -1.04 -3.21 16.34
N PHE A 47 -0.15 -3.77 15.52
CA PHE A 47 0.09 -3.27 14.17
C PHE A 47 -1.12 -3.49 13.25
N LEU A 48 -1.69 -4.69 13.26
CA LEU A 48 -2.86 -5.03 12.44
C LEU A 48 -4.09 -4.19 12.84
N THR A 49 -4.32 -3.97 14.13
CA THR A 49 -5.40 -3.11 14.63
C THR A 49 -5.15 -1.62 14.35
N SER A 50 -3.88 -1.20 14.19
CA SER A 50 -3.54 0.20 13.88
C SER A 50 -3.92 0.63 12.47
N MET A 51 -4.13 -0.30 11.53
CA MET A 51 -4.48 0.06 10.14
C MET A 51 -5.90 0.64 10.02
N ARG A 52 -6.78 0.36 10.99
CA ARG A 52 -8.16 0.90 11.09
C ARG A 52 -8.88 0.92 9.74
N ALA A 53 -8.80 -0.19 9.00
CA ALA A 53 -9.25 -0.26 7.60
C ALA A 53 -10.72 0.16 7.40
N VAL A 54 -11.60 -0.18 8.35
CA VAL A 54 -13.02 0.23 8.33
C VAL A 54 -13.15 1.75 8.26
N GLU A 55 -12.35 2.49 9.02
CA GLU A 55 -12.40 3.95 9.05
C GLU A 55 -11.88 4.58 7.76
N CYS A 56 -10.82 4.02 7.17
CA CYS A 56 -10.35 4.43 5.85
C CYS A 56 -11.45 4.22 4.79
N LEU A 57 -12.17 3.09 4.84
CA LEU A 57 -13.24 2.78 3.90
C LEU A 57 -14.44 3.71 4.08
N SER A 58 -14.86 3.95 5.33
CA SER A 58 -15.95 4.90 5.62
C SER A 58 -15.59 6.33 5.20
N TYR A 59 -14.34 6.76 5.37
CA TYR A 59 -13.87 8.06 4.88
C TYR A 59 -14.01 8.18 3.35
N LEU A 60 -13.57 7.16 2.61
CA LEU A 60 -13.70 7.14 1.15
C LEU A 60 -15.17 7.15 0.72
N GLU A 61 -16.01 6.34 1.35
CA GLU A 61 -17.44 6.25 1.04
C GLU A 61 -18.16 7.60 1.24
N VAL A 62 -17.84 8.33 2.31
CA VAL A 62 -18.39 9.69 2.53
C VAL A 62 -18.00 10.64 1.41
N LEU A 63 -16.73 10.64 0.98
CA LEU A 63 -16.25 11.54 -0.08
C LEU A 63 -16.72 11.15 -1.48
N GLU A 64 -16.99 9.87 -1.71
CA GLU A 64 -17.54 9.36 -2.97
C GLU A 64 -19.03 9.69 -3.12
N ASN A 65 -19.78 9.60 -2.02
CA ASN A 65 -21.20 9.92 -2.00
C ASN A 65 -21.50 11.42 -1.95
N ASN A 66 -20.50 12.27 -1.67
CA ASN A 66 -20.65 13.72 -1.55
C ASN A 66 -19.59 14.44 -2.40
N PRO A 67 -19.80 14.56 -3.73
CA PRO A 67 -18.80 15.11 -4.64
C PRO A 67 -18.46 16.59 -4.41
N ASP A 68 -19.33 17.33 -3.72
CA ASP A 68 -19.12 18.73 -3.37
C ASP A 68 -18.13 18.92 -2.21
N ILE A 69 -17.78 17.86 -1.48
CA ILE A 69 -16.77 17.91 -0.42
C ILE A 69 -15.38 17.96 -1.03
N ASP A 70 -14.59 18.94 -0.61
CA ASP A 70 -13.20 19.07 -1.02
C ASP A 70 -12.35 17.87 -0.54
N ARG A 71 -11.56 17.30 -1.46
CA ARG A 71 -10.70 16.14 -1.25
C ARG A 71 -9.25 16.53 -0.96
N ASN A 72 -9.01 17.78 -0.57
CA ASN A 72 -7.69 18.33 -0.26
C ASN A 72 -7.19 18.09 1.17
N GLU A 73 -7.94 17.36 2.03
CA GLU A 73 -7.41 16.94 3.33
C GLU A 73 -6.11 16.16 3.11
N THR A 74 -5.01 16.64 3.71
CA THR A 74 -3.73 15.97 3.59
C THR A 74 -3.71 14.68 4.40
N LEU A 75 -2.90 13.71 3.96
CA LEU A 75 -2.72 12.45 4.67
C LEU A 75 -2.25 12.69 6.11
N GLY A 76 -1.35 13.64 6.33
CA GLY A 76 -0.89 14.01 7.67
C GLY A 76 -2.00 14.56 8.56
N ASN A 77 -2.91 15.37 8.02
CA ASN A 77 -4.07 15.87 8.76
C ASN A 77 -5.04 14.72 9.09
N PHE A 78 -5.31 13.84 8.11
CA PHE A 78 -6.19 12.67 8.27
C PHE A 78 -5.72 11.75 9.41
N ILE A 79 -4.42 11.43 9.43
CA ILE A 79 -3.80 10.55 10.43
C ILE A 79 -3.82 11.18 11.82
N ARG A 80 -3.46 12.48 11.90
CA ARG A 80 -3.38 13.22 13.16
C ARG A 80 -4.75 13.37 13.81
N SER A 81 -5.77 13.73 13.03
CA SER A 81 -7.15 13.92 13.54
C SER A 81 -7.77 12.63 14.07
N ARG A 82 -7.33 11.47 13.55
CA ARG A 82 -7.87 10.15 13.90
C ARG A 82 -7.00 9.39 14.91
N GLY A 83 -5.83 9.92 15.27
CA GLY A 83 -4.95 9.34 16.29
C GLY A 83 -4.26 8.05 15.85
N TYR A 84 -3.86 7.95 14.58
CA TYR A 84 -3.06 6.82 14.09
C TYR A 84 -1.68 6.81 14.77
N SER A 85 -1.24 5.63 15.22
CA SER A 85 0.01 5.49 15.97
C SER A 85 1.24 5.86 15.14
N GLU A 86 2.25 6.45 15.78
CA GLU A 86 3.52 6.76 15.13
C GLU A 86 4.20 5.50 14.59
N LEU A 87 4.07 4.38 15.30
CA LEU A 87 4.56 3.08 14.85
C LEU A 87 3.92 2.66 13.53
N PHE A 88 2.59 2.79 13.37
CA PHE A 88 1.92 2.47 12.11
C PHE A 88 2.39 3.39 10.97
N GLN A 89 2.56 4.68 11.26
CA GLN A 89 3.05 5.64 10.27
C GLN A 89 4.46 5.27 9.78
N LYS A 90 5.39 5.03 10.71
CA LYS A 90 6.81 4.74 10.42
C LYS A 90 7.06 3.33 9.91
N ALA A 91 6.31 2.34 10.38
CA ALA A 91 6.53 0.94 10.02
C ALA A 91 5.69 0.48 8.83
N TYR A 92 4.54 1.11 8.54
CA TYR A 92 3.67 0.69 7.43
C TYR A 92 3.53 1.79 6.39
N LEU A 93 2.86 2.87 6.77
CA LEU A 93 2.25 3.77 5.80
C LEU A 93 3.31 4.54 5.00
N VAL A 94 4.26 5.16 5.69
CA VAL A 94 5.33 5.95 5.05
C VAL A 94 6.21 5.05 4.17
N PRO A 95 6.79 3.95 4.67
CA PRO A 95 7.59 3.06 3.82
C PRO A 95 6.84 2.50 2.60
N MET A 96 5.56 2.19 2.75
CA MET A 96 4.73 1.77 1.62
C MET A 96 4.60 2.86 0.56
N CYS A 97 4.27 4.07 1.00
CA CYS A 97 4.11 5.20 0.10
C CYS A 97 5.44 5.55 -0.60
N ASP A 98 6.54 5.59 0.15
CA ASP A 98 7.88 5.84 -0.39
C ASP A 98 8.24 4.81 -1.47
N SER A 99 7.88 3.54 -1.26
CA SER A 99 8.14 2.46 -2.22
C SER A 99 7.30 2.58 -3.50
N ILE A 100 6.06 3.04 -3.39
CA ILE A 100 5.15 3.17 -4.54
C ILE A 100 5.47 4.44 -5.35
N TRP A 101 5.60 5.57 -4.68
CA TRP A 101 5.71 6.88 -5.32
C TRP A 101 7.15 7.36 -5.46
N SER A 102 8.13 6.62 -4.95
CA SER A 102 9.56 6.96 -5.02
C SER A 102 9.84 8.41 -4.58
N CYS A 103 9.06 8.89 -3.60
CA CYS A 103 9.15 10.26 -3.08
C CYS A 103 9.64 10.26 -1.63
N PRO A 104 10.28 11.35 -1.17
CA PRO A 104 10.65 11.48 0.24
C PRO A 104 9.43 11.37 1.15
N SER A 105 9.59 10.69 2.28
CA SER A 105 8.58 10.52 3.34
C SER A 105 7.88 11.81 3.76
N GLU A 106 8.62 12.91 3.83
CA GLU A 106 8.09 14.24 4.16
C GLU A 106 7.07 14.76 3.15
N LYS A 107 7.15 14.32 1.88
CA LYS A 107 6.20 14.72 0.83
C LYS A 107 4.93 13.90 0.87
N VAL A 108 5.00 12.62 1.24
CA VAL A 108 3.83 11.72 1.31
C VAL A 108 2.75 12.28 2.23
N MET A 109 3.15 12.85 3.37
CA MET A 109 2.20 13.39 4.36
C MET A 109 1.41 14.60 3.84
N ASN A 110 1.90 15.26 2.79
CA ASN A 110 1.25 16.39 2.14
C ASN A 110 0.33 15.97 0.98
N PHE A 111 0.31 14.69 0.60
CA PHE A 111 -0.60 14.20 -0.44
C PHE A 111 -2.03 14.15 0.07
N SER A 112 -3.00 14.20 -0.85
CA SER A 112 -4.41 14.01 -0.51
C SER A 112 -4.63 12.65 0.14
N ALA A 113 -5.27 12.64 1.32
CA ALA A 113 -5.68 11.43 2.01
C ALA A 113 -6.60 10.58 1.13
N TYR A 114 -7.52 11.22 0.40
CA TYR A 114 -8.40 10.53 -0.55
C TYR A 114 -7.60 9.75 -1.59
N SER A 115 -6.59 10.37 -2.22
CA SER A 115 -5.77 9.72 -3.25
C SER A 115 -5.01 8.51 -2.71
N ILE A 116 -4.35 8.66 -1.56
CA ILE A 116 -3.59 7.58 -0.92
C ILE A 116 -4.49 6.43 -0.50
N LEU A 117 -5.59 6.74 0.19
CA LEU A 117 -6.51 5.71 0.70
C LEU A 117 -7.24 4.99 -0.44
N SER A 118 -7.61 5.71 -1.50
CA SER A 118 -8.18 5.12 -2.72
C SER A 118 -7.20 4.16 -3.38
N PHE A 119 -5.93 4.54 -3.51
CA PHE A 119 -4.89 3.66 -4.01
C PHE A 119 -4.76 2.40 -3.14
N CYS A 120 -4.71 2.57 -1.82
CA CYS A 120 -4.61 1.47 -0.87
C CYS A 120 -5.82 0.52 -0.94
N ARG A 121 -7.04 1.05 -1.13
CA ARG A 121 -8.24 0.24 -1.33
C ARG A 121 -8.15 -0.56 -2.63
N ASN A 122 -7.80 0.10 -3.74
CA ASN A 122 -7.76 -0.52 -5.07
C ASN A 122 -6.67 -1.59 -5.21
N HIS A 123 -5.62 -1.51 -4.41
CA HIS A 123 -4.51 -2.48 -4.40
C HIS A 123 -4.57 -3.45 -3.21
N HIS A 124 -5.71 -3.53 -2.51
CA HIS A 124 -5.89 -4.44 -1.36
C HIS A 124 -4.85 -4.24 -0.24
N LEU A 125 -4.28 -3.05 -0.14
CA LEU A 125 -3.29 -2.68 0.88
C LEU A 125 -3.95 -2.34 2.22
N LEU A 126 -5.27 -2.12 2.23
CA LEU A 126 -6.08 -2.08 3.45
C LEU A 126 -6.57 -3.49 3.89
N GLN A 127 -6.20 -4.54 3.15
CA GLN A 127 -6.57 -5.92 3.45
C GLN A 127 -5.36 -6.73 3.90
N LEU A 128 -5.50 -7.40 5.04
CA LEU A 128 -4.45 -8.23 5.63
C LEU A 128 -4.60 -9.70 5.22
N PHE A 129 -5.80 -10.12 4.86
CA PHE A 129 -6.14 -11.49 4.45
C PHE A 129 -6.83 -11.46 3.09
N GLY A 130 -6.71 -12.54 2.32
CA GLY A 130 -7.39 -12.67 1.03
C GLY A 130 -6.85 -11.75 -0.07
N ARG A 131 -5.56 -11.38 -0.01
CA ARG A 131 -4.94 -10.59 -1.08
C ARG A 131 -5.00 -11.36 -2.40
N PRO A 132 -5.26 -10.67 -3.53
CA PRO A 132 -5.28 -11.32 -4.82
C PRO A 132 -3.89 -11.87 -5.17
N GLN A 133 -3.85 -12.92 -5.98
CA GLN A 133 -2.62 -13.37 -6.60
C GLN A 133 -2.13 -12.29 -7.57
N TRP A 134 -0.92 -11.77 -7.34
CA TRP A 134 -0.29 -10.79 -8.23
C TRP A 134 0.43 -11.50 -9.37
N PHE A 135 0.44 -10.84 -10.52
CA PHE A 135 1.17 -11.28 -11.71
C PHE A 135 2.10 -10.17 -12.17
N THR A 136 3.24 -10.54 -12.75
CA THR A 136 4.14 -9.62 -13.44
C THR A 136 4.40 -10.12 -14.86
N VAL A 137 4.79 -9.22 -15.75
CA VAL A 137 5.16 -9.58 -17.11
C VAL A 137 6.52 -10.27 -17.10
N LYS A 138 6.56 -11.48 -17.63
CA LYS A 138 7.80 -12.23 -17.80
C LYS A 138 8.72 -11.46 -18.75
N HIS A 139 9.98 -11.32 -18.35
CA HIS A 139 10.96 -10.47 -19.03
C HIS A 139 10.65 -8.96 -19.01
N SER A 140 9.86 -8.49 -18.04
CA SER A 140 9.59 -7.07 -17.77
C SER A 140 8.89 -6.32 -18.92
N SER A 141 8.76 -5.00 -18.79
CA SER A 141 7.96 -4.16 -19.67
C SER A 141 8.39 -4.16 -21.15
N HIS A 142 9.69 -4.33 -21.43
CA HIS A 142 10.20 -4.40 -22.80
C HIS A 142 9.54 -5.51 -23.62
N SER A 143 9.13 -6.61 -22.98
CA SER A 143 8.46 -7.73 -23.63
C SER A 143 7.18 -7.32 -24.35
N TYR A 144 6.28 -6.59 -23.67
CA TYR A 144 5.03 -6.16 -24.28
C TYR A 144 5.22 -4.90 -25.13
N VAL A 145 6.13 -4.00 -24.77
CA VAL A 145 6.42 -2.79 -25.56
C VAL A 145 6.90 -3.16 -26.96
N ASN A 146 7.83 -4.11 -27.06
CA ASN A 146 8.36 -4.55 -28.36
C ASN A 146 7.28 -5.19 -29.24
N LYS A 147 6.29 -5.87 -28.64
CA LYS A 147 5.19 -6.50 -29.38
C LYS A 147 4.11 -5.53 -29.82
N VAL A 148 3.91 -4.44 -29.07
CA VAL A 148 2.99 -3.36 -29.47
C VAL A 148 3.57 -2.55 -30.63
N LEU A 149 4.90 -2.42 -30.69
CA LEU A 149 5.60 -1.64 -31.72
C LEU A 149 5.91 -2.43 -33.00
N ALA A 150 5.77 -3.76 -32.99
CA ALA A 150 6.00 -4.64 -34.14
C ALA A 150 4.76 -4.71 -35.05
#